data_AF-A0A7S1HI08-F1
#
_entry.id   AF-A0A7S1HI08-F1
#
_cell.length_a   1.000
_cell.length_b   1.000
_cell.length_c   1.000
_cell.angle_alpha   90.00
_cell.angle_beta   90.00
_cell.angle_gamma   90.00
#
_symmetry.space_group_name_H-M   'P 1'
#
loop_
_entity.id
_entity.type
_entity.pdbx_description
1 polymer ?
#
loop_
_entity_poly.entity_id
_entity_poly.type
_entity_poly.pdbx_seq_one_letter_code
_entity_poly.pdbx_strand_id
1 'polypeptide(L)'
;VVAGALVTGIKSDLPGDVIVTVTEPVYDTATGKFLLIPQGSRILGKYNSQVSYGQSRVQVVWNRVILPDTSSLKLDNLAGTDPAGYAGLEDGVDWHWDRVFAGAALTTLLGVGAELAAP
;
A
#
# COMPACT_ATOMS: atom_id res chain seq x y z
N VAL A 1 -5.61 16.24 8.09
CA VAL A 1 -5.38 14.78 7.99
C VAL A 1 -6.74 14.09 7.99
N VAL A 2 -6.94 13.05 7.19
CA VAL A 2 -8.19 12.27 7.15
C VAL A 2 -7.87 10.86 7.64
N ALA A 3 -8.39 10.50 8.81
CA ALA A 3 -8.21 9.16 9.36
C ALA A 3 -9.17 8.19 8.67
N GLY A 4 -8.65 7.03 8.28
CA GLY A 4 -9.47 5.99 7.65
C GLY A 4 -8.84 4.60 7.74
N ALA A 5 -9.71 3.61 7.68
CA ALA A 5 -9.35 2.20 7.67
C ALA A 5 -9.45 1.64 6.25
N LEU A 6 -8.43 0.88 5.85
CA LEU A 6 -8.41 0.17 4.57
C LEU A 6 -9.51 -0.90 4.56
N VAL A 7 -10.37 -0.88 3.54
CA VAL A 7 -11.41 -1.91 3.35
C VAL A 7 -10.89 -3.03 2.44
N THR A 8 -10.01 -2.70 1.52
CA THR A 8 -9.40 -3.62 0.55
C THR A 8 -8.00 -3.99 0.97
N GLY A 9 -7.57 -5.25 0.83
CA GLY A 9 -6.14 -5.57 0.92
C GLY A 9 -5.34 -4.94 -0.22
N ILE A 10 -4.06 -4.63 0.01
CA ILE A 10 -3.13 -4.16 -1.03
C ILE A 10 -2.16 -5.29 -1.35
N LYS A 11 -2.00 -5.57 -2.63
CA LYS A 11 -0.99 -6.51 -3.13
C LYS A 11 -0.05 -5.78 -4.08
N SER A 12 1.21 -5.65 -3.67
CA SER A 12 2.24 -4.89 -4.37
C SER A 12 2.60 -5.44 -5.77
N ASP A 13 2.30 -6.70 -6.05
CA ASP A 13 2.61 -7.35 -7.34
C ASP A 13 1.78 -6.85 -8.53
N LEU A 14 0.61 -6.26 -8.28
CA LEU A 14 -0.35 -5.87 -9.32
C LEU A 14 -0.98 -4.52 -9.01
N PRO A 15 -1.07 -3.59 -9.98
CA PRO A 15 -1.72 -2.31 -9.74
C PRO A 15 -3.22 -2.53 -9.57
N GLY A 16 -3.85 -1.74 -8.70
CA GLY A 16 -5.24 -1.96 -8.34
C GLY A 16 -5.92 -0.74 -7.76
N ASP A 17 -7.22 -0.90 -7.51
CA ASP A 17 -8.02 0.08 -6.80
C ASP A 17 -7.95 -0.19 -5.29
N VAL A 18 -7.97 0.88 -4.50
CA VAL A 18 -7.98 0.82 -3.03
C VAL A 18 -9.13 1.64 -2.48
N ILE A 19 -9.79 1.09 -1.46
CA ILE A 19 -10.91 1.76 -0.78
C ILE A 19 -10.59 1.92 0.69
N VAL A 20 -10.78 3.13 1.20
CA VAL A 20 -10.68 3.48 2.61
C VAL A 20 -12.04 3.94 3.12
N THR A 21 -12.41 3.51 4.31
CA THR A 21 -13.55 4.07 5.05
C THR A 21 -13.04 5.06 6.08
N VAL A 22 -13.60 6.27 6.07
CA VAL A 22 -13.30 7.32 7.04
C VAL A 22 -13.78 6.90 8.42
N THR A 23 -12.86 6.83 9.38
CA THR A 23 -13.14 6.33 10.73
C THR A 23 -13.54 7.44 11.70
N GLU A 24 -13.26 8.69 11.36
CA GLU A 24 -13.52 9.85 12.21
C GLU A 24 -14.03 11.04 11.40
N PRO A 25 -14.95 11.86 11.95
CA PRO A 25 -15.42 13.06 11.27
C PRO A 25 -14.29 14.09 11.09
N VAL A 26 -14.15 14.62 9.87
CA VAL A 26 -13.14 15.63 9.53
C VAL A 26 -13.79 17.01 9.44
N TYR A 27 -13.26 17.96 10.21
CA TYR A 27 -13.73 19.33 10.28
C TYR A 27 -12.79 20.30 9.55
N ASP A 28 -13.30 21.48 9.22
CA ASP A 28 -12.52 22.60 8.69
C ASP A 28 -11.36 22.98 9.64
N THR A 29 -10.19 23.20 9.07
CA THR A 29 -8.98 23.62 9.81
C THR A 29 -9.04 25.05 10.31
N ALA A 30 -9.75 25.96 9.64
CA ALA A 30 -9.78 27.37 10.03
C ALA A 30 -10.60 27.59 11.31
N THR A 31 -11.72 26.88 11.45
CA THR A 31 -12.66 27.10 12.56
C THR A 31 -12.93 25.87 13.42
N GLY A 32 -12.73 24.66 12.90
CA GLY A 32 -13.14 23.41 13.55
C GLY A 32 -14.65 23.20 13.67
N LYS A 33 -15.48 24.11 13.16
CA LYS A 33 -16.94 24.11 13.39
C LYS A 33 -17.73 23.40 12.30
N PHE A 34 -17.19 23.38 11.08
CA PHE A 34 -17.90 22.84 9.92
C PHE A 34 -17.41 21.42 9.64
N LEU A 35 -18.33 20.46 9.66
CA LEU A 35 -18.07 19.09 9.25
C LEU A 35 -17.91 19.06 7.72
N LEU A 36 -16.75 18.62 7.24
CA LEU A 36 -16.44 18.53 5.81
C LEU A 36 -16.56 17.10 5.29
N ILE A 37 -16.04 16.13 6.05
CA ILE A 37 -16.09 14.71 5.68
C ILE A 37 -16.68 13.92 6.86
N PRO A 38 -17.92 13.42 6.76
CA PRO A 38 -18.51 12.60 7.80
C PRO A 38 -17.79 11.25 7.95
N GLN A 39 -17.82 10.72 9.17
CA GLN A 39 -17.47 9.33 9.43
C GLN A 39 -18.32 8.39 8.55
N GLY A 40 -17.72 7.31 8.05
CA GLY A 40 -18.37 6.37 7.12
C GLY A 40 -18.30 6.78 5.65
N SER A 41 -17.76 7.96 5.33
CA SER A 41 -17.42 8.32 3.95
C SER A 41 -16.41 7.33 3.37
N ARG A 42 -16.48 7.08 2.05
CA ARG A 42 -15.57 6.16 1.36
C ARG A 42 -14.63 6.93 0.46
N ILE A 43 -13.33 6.70 0.59
CA ILE A 43 -12.29 7.31 -0.24
C ILE A 43 -11.80 6.25 -1.22
N LEU A 44 -11.83 6.58 -2.51
CA LEU A 44 -11.35 5.75 -3.59
C LEU A 44 -10.00 6.27 -4.06
N GLY A 45 -9.06 5.36 -4.18
CA GLY A 45 -7.75 5.62 -4.72
C GLY A 45 -7.29 4.51 -5.65
N LYS A 46 -6.16 4.76 -6.28
CA LYS A 46 -5.42 3.78 -7.06
C LYS A 46 -4.03 3.64 -6.48
N TYR A 47 -3.48 2.46 -6.58
CA TYR A 47 -2.10 2.22 -6.23
C TYR A 47 -1.34 1.64 -7.43
N ASN A 48 -0.09 2.06 -7.57
CA ASN A 48 0.81 1.57 -8.61
C ASN A 48 1.69 0.46 -8.05
N SER A 49 1.95 -0.56 -8.85
CA SER A 49 2.81 -1.70 -8.52
C SER A 49 4.27 -1.50 -8.95
N GLN A 50 4.67 -0.28 -9.31
CA GLN A 50 6.09 0.07 -9.55
C GLN A 50 6.86 0.13 -8.22
N VAL A 51 6.95 -1.02 -7.54
CA VAL A 51 7.93 -1.28 -6.50
C VAL A 51 9.16 -1.86 -7.19
N SER A 52 10.27 -1.14 -7.18
CA SER A 52 11.56 -1.69 -7.60
C SER A 52 11.96 -2.79 -6.61
N TYR A 53 12.70 -3.81 -7.06
CA TYR A 53 13.19 -4.90 -6.21
C TYR A 53 13.85 -4.30 -4.94
N GLY A 54 13.27 -4.56 -3.76
CA GLY A 54 13.70 -4.00 -2.47
C GLY A 54 12.89 -2.82 -1.91
N GLN A 55 11.86 -2.31 -2.59
CA GLN A 55 10.93 -1.31 -2.03
C GLN A 55 9.72 -1.99 -1.36
N SER A 56 9.50 -1.70 -0.07
CA SER A 56 8.42 -2.24 0.77
C SER A 56 7.15 -1.38 0.82
N ARG A 57 7.09 -0.30 0.02
CA ARG A 57 6.07 0.73 0.13
C ARG A 57 5.31 0.90 -1.17
N VAL A 58 3.99 0.92 -1.08
CA VAL A 58 3.11 1.11 -2.22
C VAL A 58 2.64 2.56 -2.27
N GLN A 59 2.90 3.24 -3.40
CA GLN A 59 2.38 4.59 -3.61
C GLN A 59 0.89 4.54 -3.93
N VAL A 60 0.10 5.20 -3.10
CA VAL A 60 -1.35 5.37 -3.28
C VAL A 60 -1.66 6.80 -3.67
N VAL A 61 -2.59 6.95 -4.61
CA VAL A 61 -3.16 8.23 -5.03
C VAL A 61 -4.66 8.19 -4.79
N TRP A 62 -5.19 9.14 -4.05
CA TRP A 62 -6.61 9.28 -3.77
C TRP A 62 -7.28 10.20 -4.79
N ASN A 63 -8.36 9.72 -5.41
CA ASN A 63 -9.01 10.43 -6.52
C ASN A 63 -10.41 10.94 -6.18
N ARG A 64 -11.11 10.32 -5.22
CA ARG A 64 -12.50 10.67 -4.93
C ARG A 64 -12.92 10.30 -3.51
N VAL A 65 -13.72 11.16 -2.90
CA VAL A 65 -14.48 10.87 -1.68
C VAL A 65 -15.97 10.72 -2.04
N ILE A 66 -16.62 9.70 -1.52
CA ILE A 66 -18.07 9.47 -1.57
C ILE A 66 -18.61 9.68 -0.15
N LEU A 67 -19.52 10.63 -0.01
CA LEU A 67 -20.16 10.97 1.25
C LEU A 67 -21.34 10.01 1.54
N PRO A 68 -21.82 9.93 2.80
CA PRO A 68 -22.94 9.05 3.15
C PRO A 68 -24.25 9.38 2.42
N ASP A 69 -24.40 10.62 1.96
CA ASP A 69 -25.54 11.08 1.17
C ASP A 69 -25.41 10.77 -0.33
N THR A 70 -24.41 9.95 -0.72
CA THR A 70 -24.06 9.56 -2.09
C THR A 70 -23.46 10.68 -2.96
N SER A 71 -23.32 11.90 -2.42
CA SER A 71 -22.59 12.96 -3.12
C SER A 71 -21.10 12.60 -3.20
N SER A 72 -20.41 13.17 -4.18
CA SER A 72 -18.99 12.87 -4.41
C SER A 72 -18.15 14.12 -4.64
N LEU A 73 -16.94 14.09 -4.09
CA LEU A 73 -15.94 15.13 -4.22
C LEU A 73 -14.73 14.53 -4.92
N LYS A 74 -14.31 15.14 -6.04
CA LYS A 74 -13.08 14.73 -6.74
C LYS A 74 -11.88 15.33 -6.01
N LEU A 75 -10.87 14.51 -5.77
CA LEU A 75 -9.59 14.91 -5.21
C LEU A 75 -8.58 15.08 -6.34
N ASP A 76 -7.69 16.06 -6.23
CA ASP A 76 -6.61 16.33 -7.18
C ASP A 76 -5.44 15.35 -7.00
N ASN A 77 -5.73 14.05 -7.02
CA ASN A 77 -4.72 12.99 -6.93
C ASN A 77 -3.82 13.11 -5.69
N LEU A 78 -4.43 13.27 -4.52
CA LEU A 78 -3.70 13.43 -3.27
C LEU A 78 -2.90 12.17 -2.94
N ALA A 79 -1.62 12.32 -2.61
CA ALA A 79 -0.78 11.21 -2.17
C ALA A 79 -1.27 10.65 -0.82
N GLY A 80 -1.38 9.33 -0.73
CA GLY A 80 -1.69 8.65 0.52
C GLY A 80 -0.49 8.56 1.45
N THR A 81 -0.75 8.66 2.75
CA THR A 81 0.26 8.52 3.80
C THR A 81 -0.11 7.39 4.77
N ASP A 82 0.89 6.70 5.32
CA ASP A 82 0.72 5.77 6.42
C ASP A 82 0.31 6.49 7.73
N PRO A 83 -0.12 5.76 8.77
CA PRO A 83 -0.50 6.36 10.06
C PRO A 83 0.64 7.15 10.74
N ALA A 84 1.90 6.90 10.36
CA ALA A 84 3.07 7.64 10.84
C ALA A 84 3.37 8.89 9.98
N GLY A 85 2.61 9.14 8.91
CA GLY A 85 2.72 10.32 8.06
C GLY A 85 3.71 10.18 6.89
N TYR A 86 4.29 9.00 6.66
CA TYR A 86 5.14 8.77 5.50
C TYR A 86 4.30 8.51 4.25
N ALA A 87 4.80 8.90 3.08
CA ALA A 87 4.15 8.61 1.81
C ALA A 87 4.10 7.10 1.53
N GLY A 88 2.94 6.63 1.07
CA GLY A 88 2.67 5.23 0.79
C GLY A 88 2.22 4.43 2.01
N LEU A 89 1.66 3.24 1.77
CA LEU A 89 1.28 2.29 2.81
C LEU A 89 2.37 1.22 2.93
N GLU A 90 2.76 0.91 4.16
CA GLU A 90 3.69 -0.17 4.49
C GLU A 90 2.91 -1.33 5.11
N ASP A 91 3.07 -2.52 4.56
CA ASP A 91 2.58 -3.79 5.10
C ASP A 91 3.73 -4.81 5.06
N GLY A 92 3.60 -5.93 5.77
CA GLY A 92 4.65 -6.94 5.95
C GLY A 92 5.30 -7.37 4.63
N VAL A 93 6.62 -7.29 4.56
CA VAL A 93 7.39 -7.70 3.38
C VAL A 93 7.77 -9.16 3.50
N ASP A 94 7.27 -10.01 2.59
CA ASP A 94 7.77 -11.37 2.41
C ASP A 94 8.91 -11.38 1.38
N TRP A 95 10.13 -11.53 1.88
CA TRP A 95 11.34 -11.45 1.08
C TRP A 95 11.66 -12.75 0.32
N HIS A 96 10.82 -13.79 0.35
CA HIS A 96 11.02 -15.06 -0.38
C HIS A 96 12.45 -15.60 -0.26
N TRP A 97 13.05 -15.46 0.93
CA TRP A 97 14.43 -15.91 1.20
C TRP A 97 14.55 -17.43 1.00
N ASP A 98 13.46 -18.17 1.19
CA ASP A 98 13.38 -19.61 0.95
C ASP A 98 13.84 -20.00 -0.47
N ARG A 99 13.39 -19.28 -1.50
CA ARG A 99 13.79 -19.54 -2.90
C ARG A 99 15.24 -19.16 -3.16
N VAL A 100 15.73 -18.07 -2.56
CA VAL A 100 17.13 -17.62 -2.70
C VAL A 100 18.09 -18.61 -2.04
N PHE A 101 17.80 -19.04 -0.81
CA PHE A 101 18.58 -20.04 -0.10
C PHE A 101 18.55 -21.40 -0.80
N ALA A 102 17.38 -21.84 -1.29
CA ALA A 102 17.27 -23.08 -2.03
C ALA A 102 18.11 -23.07 -3.33
N GLY A 103 18.09 -21.95 -4.06
CA GLY A 103 18.92 -21.77 -5.26
C GLY A 103 20.41 -21.81 -4.94
N ALA A 104 20.85 -21.08 -3.92
CA ALA A 104 22.24 -21.08 -3.48
C ALA A 104 22.72 -22.48 -3.04
N ALA A 105 21.91 -23.19 -2.24
CA ALA A 105 22.22 -24.54 -1.79
C ALA A 105 22.36 -25.53 -2.96
N LEU A 106 21.47 -25.48 -3.95
CA LEU A 106 21.56 -26.30 -5.17
C LEU A 106 22.86 -26.02 -5.94
N THR A 107 23.22 -24.74 -6.12
CA THR A 107 24.48 -24.38 -6.80
C THR A 107 25.72 -24.85 -6.04
N THR A 108 25.72 -24.76 -4.70
CA THR A 108 26.84 -25.27 -3.88
C THR A 108 26.98 -26.78 -4.00
N LEU A 109 25.87 -27.53 -3.93
CA LEU A 109 25.90 -29.00 -4.06
C LEU A 109 26.39 -29.45 -5.43
N LEU A 110 25.98 -28.78 -6.51
CA LEU A 110 26.47 -29.05 -7.86
C LEU A 110 27.96 -28.71 -8.01
N GLY A 111 28.41 -27.60 -7.41
CA GLY A 111 29.82 -27.20 -7.41
C GLY A 111 30.71 -28.21 -6.70
N VAL A 112 30.33 -28.59 -5.47
CA VAL A 112 31.03 -29.63 -4.70
C VAL A 112 30.99 -30.97 -5.42
N GLY A 113 29.84 -31.34 -6.00
CA GLY A 113 29.71 -32.57 -6.79
C GLY A 113 30.60 -32.58 -8.04
N ALA A 114 30.74 -31.44 -8.72
CA ALA A 114 31.61 -31.30 -9.89
C ALA A 114 33.10 -31.32 -9.51
N GLU A 115 33.49 -30.73 -8.37
CA GLU A 115 34.86 -30.75 -7.86
C GLU A 115 35.28 -32.14 -7.38
N LEU A 116 34.37 -32.88 -6.75
CA LEU A 116 34.60 -34.28 -6.34
C LEU A 116 34.55 -35.28 -7.51
N ALA A 117 33.94 -34.91 -8.63
CA ALA A 117 33.88 -35.71 -9.85
C ALA A 117 34.97 -35.34 -10.87
N ALA A 118 35.74 -34.27 -10.61
CA ALA A 118 36.91 -33.93 -11.40
C ALA A 118 38.02 -34.97 -11.14
N PRO A 119 38.68 -35.51 -12.19
CA PRO A 119 39.67 -36.57 -12.08
C PRO A 119 40.99 -36.13 -11.42
#